data_AF-A0A2J7RAY0-F1
#
_entry.id   AF-A0A2J7RAY0-F1
#
_cell.length_a   1.000
_cell.length_b   1.000
_cell.length_c   1.000
_cell.angle_alpha   90.00
_cell.angle_beta   90.00
_cell.angle_gamma   90.00
#
_symmetry.space_group_name_H-M   'P 1'
#
loop_
_entity.id
_entity.type
_entity.pdbx_description
1 polymer ?
#
loop_
_entity_poly.entity_id
_entity_poly.type
_entity_poly.pdbx_seq_one_letter_code
_entity_poly.pdbx_strand_id
1 'polypeptide(L)'
;MQGELRLIEQCFRANPKSYGGWHHRRWVLDNMPVPIWEQELALCSKFLELDERNFLCWDYRRFVVERSQVPAADEFEFSSQKILSNFSNYSSWHYRSRLLPCIYPDPMGKLPIEEKKHKEELELVQNAAFTDPNDQSPWFYQRWLLGRTLQPLMLSQVHIFRDLVCASLNHSITFTGNNSEMHLEITVEGQNFRTTWKSTNGQQYSHVWISSLPKELFLGDKSTVVVSLYRGTALVHYLSFKSEDLQASVKPQFSAGFSEGITSVLQDELDSCMKLLDLEPDSKWTLLTSVLLMQAIDRQKYQDDTFSKLSQLIRVDPHRSGYFRDLWSRYKMEYAIDKYSESKQNIDLSCLNLTSMYHCHYLSYVHTVDLSNNNLSCRSLPQLHPLQCCQVLKLENNNIESLRGMPTLMSLHILSLRSNIISSAEEVKFLQLCTHLSSVDLSDNPAAKDEMLQELVKTFLLSVKMLNMSPL
;
A
#
# COMPACT_ATOMS: atom_id res chain seq x y z
N MET A 1 37.21 -20.81 -24.87
CA MET A 1 36.64 -19.84 -23.92
C MET A 1 37.25 -18.44 -24.01
N GLN A 2 38.57 -18.22 -23.86
CA GLN A 2 39.14 -16.84 -23.92
C GLN A 2 38.85 -16.08 -25.23
N GLY A 3 38.80 -16.79 -26.36
CA GLY A 3 38.41 -16.20 -27.65
C GLY A 3 36.96 -15.69 -27.68
N GLU A 4 36.05 -16.39 -27.00
CA GLU A 4 34.63 -16.01 -26.88
C GLU A 4 34.49 -14.71 -26.08
N LEU A 5 35.21 -14.57 -24.96
CA LEU A 5 35.18 -13.34 -24.17
C LEU A 5 35.63 -12.12 -24.98
N ARG A 6 36.64 -12.28 -25.85
CA ARG A 6 37.08 -11.20 -26.77
C ARG A 6 36.05 -10.88 -27.84
N LEU A 7 35.42 -11.91 -28.42
CA LEU A 7 34.35 -11.72 -29.41
C LEU A 7 33.18 -10.93 -28.79
N ILE A 8 32.74 -11.31 -27.60
CA ILE A 8 31.64 -10.64 -26.89
C ILE A 8 32.01 -9.19 -26.57
N GLU A 9 33.25 -8.92 -26.13
CA GLU A 9 33.71 -7.55 -25.88
C GLU A 9 33.66 -6.70 -27.15
N GLN A 10 34.01 -7.27 -28.32
CA GLN A 10 33.84 -6.58 -29.60
C GLN A 10 32.35 -6.33 -29.92
N CYS A 11 31.46 -7.30 -29.66
CA CYS A 11 30.02 -7.10 -29.83
C CYS A 11 29.49 -5.98 -28.94
N PHE A 12 29.98 -5.83 -27.72
CA PHE A 12 29.58 -4.74 -26.83
C PHE A 12 30.00 -3.36 -27.31
N ARG A 13 31.05 -3.24 -28.15
CA ARG A 13 31.38 -1.96 -28.80
C ARG A 13 30.29 -1.52 -29.78
N ALA A 14 29.62 -2.47 -30.42
CA ALA A 14 28.50 -2.19 -31.32
C ALA A 14 27.19 -1.98 -30.54
N ASN A 15 26.92 -2.80 -29.52
CA ASN A 15 25.74 -2.69 -28.69
C ASN A 15 26.02 -3.13 -27.24
N PRO A 16 26.33 -2.18 -26.34
CA PRO A 16 26.57 -2.48 -24.92
C PRO A 16 25.29 -2.85 -24.16
N LYS A 17 24.12 -2.76 -24.80
CA LYS A 17 22.80 -3.09 -24.25
C LYS A 17 22.23 -4.41 -24.82
N SER A 18 23.10 -5.28 -25.31
CA SER A 18 22.73 -6.60 -25.84
C SER A 18 22.51 -7.61 -24.72
N TYR A 19 21.24 -7.97 -24.46
CA TYR A 19 20.88 -9.05 -23.52
C TYR A 19 21.58 -10.37 -23.85
N GLY A 20 21.57 -10.77 -25.11
CA GLY A 20 22.22 -12.00 -25.57
C GLY A 20 23.73 -11.98 -25.34
N GLY A 21 24.39 -10.84 -25.55
CA GLY A 21 25.83 -10.70 -25.30
C GLY A 21 26.19 -10.85 -23.81
N TRP A 22 25.46 -10.16 -22.92
CA TRP A 22 25.66 -10.27 -21.47
C TRP A 22 25.34 -11.67 -20.95
N HIS A 23 24.26 -12.29 -21.42
CA HIS A 23 23.92 -13.66 -21.08
C HIS A 23 24.98 -14.67 -21.54
N HIS A 24 25.41 -14.57 -22.81
CA HIS A 24 26.46 -15.43 -23.35
C HIS A 24 27.78 -15.29 -22.57
N ARG A 25 28.14 -14.06 -22.17
CA ARG A 25 29.34 -13.83 -21.34
C ARG A 25 29.28 -14.54 -19.99
N ARG A 26 28.13 -14.46 -19.29
CA ARG A 26 27.91 -15.20 -18.03
C ARG A 26 28.05 -16.69 -18.24
N TRP A 27 27.42 -17.23 -19.29
CA TRP A 27 27.52 -18.65 -19.63
C TRP A 27 28.96 -19.07 -19.90
N VAL A 28 29.74 -18.28 -20.67
CA VAL A 28 31.16 -18.58 -20.92
C VAL A 28 31.93 -18.65 -19.62
N LEU A 29 31.76 -17.69 -18.70
CA LEU A 29 32.48 -17.67 -17.42
C LEU A 29 32.09 -18.82 -16.48
N ASP A 30 30.80 -19.17 -16.41
CA ASP A 30 30.32 -20.30 -15.62
C ASP A 30 30.87 -21.65 -16.12
N ASN A 31 31.24 -21.74 -17.40
CA ASN A 31 31.81 -22.93 -18.03
C ASN A 31 33.33 -22.84 -18.22
N MET A 32 33.97 -21.78 -17.73
CA MET A 32 35.43 -21.67 -17.73
C MET A 32 36.02 -22.42 -16.54
N PRO A 33 37.07 -23.25 -16.74
CA PRO A 33 37.72 -23.95 -15.62
C PRO A 33 38.32 -23.00 -14.58
N VAL A 34 38.89 -21.87 -15.03
CA VAL A 34 39.51 -20.84 -14.19
C VAL A 34 39.14 -19.46 -14.75
N PRO A 35 38.00 -18.88 -14.34
CA PRO A 35 37.63 -17.51 -14.68
C PRO A 35 38.52 -16.50 -13.94
N ILE A 36 38.84 -15.37 -14.59
CA ILE A 36 39.64 -14.29 -14.00
C ILE A 36 38.71 -13.15 -13.61
N TRP A 37 38.17 -13.21 -12.40
CA TRP A 37 37.10 -12.31 -11.96
C TRP A 37 37.54 -10.85 -11.83
N GLU A 38 38.81 -10.58 -11.49
CA GLU A 38 39.34 -9.22 -11.40
C GLU A 38 39.28 -8.50 -12.75
N GLN A 39 39.49 -9.23 -13.86
CA GLN A 39 39.35 -8.68 -15.21
C GLN A 39 37.90 -8.34 -15.52
N GLU A 40 36.95 -9.15 -15.05
CA GLU A 40 35.52 -8.90 -15.25
C GLU A 40 35.03 -7.72 -14.41
N LEU A 41 35.52 -7.55 -13.18
CA LEU A 41 35.27 -6.35 -12.37
C LEU A 41 35.84 -5.09 -13.03
N ALA A 42 37.07 -5.15 -13.55
CA ALA A 42 37.68 -4.04 -14.28
C ALA A 42 36.90 -3.70 -15.56
N LEU A 43 36.40 -4.72 -16.27
CA LEU A 43 35.51 -4.55 -17.41
C LEU A 43 34.22 -3.83 -16.98
N CYS A 44 33.59 -4.26 -15.88
CA CYS A 44 32.40 -3.58 -15.36
C CYS A 44 32.68 -2.11 -15.06
N SER A 45 33.79 -1.80 -14.36
CA SER A 45 34.18 -0.43 -14.05
C SER A 45 34.31 0.42 -15.31
N LYS A 46 34.97 -0.10 -16.35
CA LYS A 46 35.11 0.57 -17.65
C LYS A 46 33.77 0.81 -18.35
N PHE A 47 32.87 -0.19 -18.38
CA PHE A 47 31.56 -0.01 -19.00
C PHE A 47 30.68 0.98 -18.24
N LEU A 48 30.82 1.04 -16.91
CA LEU A 48 30.12 2.01 -16.05
C LEU A 48 30.78 3.40 -16.02
N GLU A 49 31.99 3.57 -16.55
CA GLU A 49 32.56 4.89 -16.86
C GLU A 49 32.00 5.42 -18.19
N LEU A 50 31.72 4.54 -19.16
CA LEU A 50 31.16 4.91 -20.46
C LEU A 50 29.65 5.18 -20.40
N ASP A 51 28.89 4.34 -19.70
CA ASP A 51 27.46 4.52 -19.44
C ASP A 51 27.17 4.06 -18.01
N GLU A 52 27.23 5.01 -17.09
CA GLU A 52 27.01 4.78 -15.66
C GLU A 52 25.60 4.26 -15.32
N ARG A 53 24.66 4.42 -16.26
CA ARG A 53 23.25 3.98 -16.13
C ARG A 53 22.99 2.68 -16.91
N ASN A 54 24.02 1.99 -17.39
CA ASN A 54 23.87 0.70 -18.04
C ASN A 54 23.49 -0.38 -17.03
N PHE A 55 22.18 -0.59 -16.85
CA PHE A 55 21.66 -1.58 -15.90
C PHE A 55 22.12 -3.02 -16.21
N LEU A 56 22.37 -3.37 -17.48
CA LEU A 56 22.88 -4.70 -17.82
C LEU A 56 24.30 -4.91 -17.29
N CYS A 57 25.12 -3.86 -17.31
CA CYS A 57 26.45 -3.88 -16.70
C CYS A 57 26.37 -3.94 -15.18
N TRP A 58 25.45 -3.21 -14.54
CA TRP A 58 25.21 -3.32 -13.09
C TRP A 58 24.76 -4.73 -12.69
N ASP A 59 23.85 -5.33 -13.46
CA ASP A 59 23.39 -6.70 -13.23
C ASP A 59 24.52 -7.71 -13.44
N TYR A 60 25.35 -7.50 -14.46
CA TYR A 60 26.54 -8.31 -14.71
C TYR A 60 27.57 -8.17 -13.58
N ARG A 61 27.81 -6.96 -13.08
CA ARG A 61 28.70 -6.73 -11.93
C ARG A 61 28.22 -7.50 -10.70
N ARG A 62 26.92 -7.49 -10.39
CA ARG A 62 26.36 -8.28 -9.27
C ARG A 62 26.61 -9.78 -9.44
N PHE A 63 26.46 -10.31 -10.65
CA PHE A 63 26.83 -11.69 -10.96
C PHE A 63 28.32 -11.96 -10.72
N VAL A 64 29.21 -11.08 -11.20
CA VAL A 64 30.66 -11.23 -10.99
C VAL A 64 31.01 -11.21 -9.51
N VAL A 65 30.49 -10.23 -8.76
CA VAL A 65 30.66 -10.06 -7.30
C VAL A 65 30.24 -11.31 -6.54
N GLU A 66 29.08 -11.88 -6.88
CA GLU A 66 28.56 -13.10 -6.26
C GLU A 66 29.50 -14.30 -6.53
N ARG A 67 29.95 -14.46 -7.78
CA ARG A 67 30.83 -15.56 -8.17
C ARG A 67 32.24 -15.45 -7.59
N SER A 68 32.75 -14.22 -7.49
CA SER A 68 34.10 -13.94 -6.96
C SER A 68 34.12 -13.72 -5.45
N GLN A 69 32.97 -13.79 -4.78
CA GLN A 69 32.81 -13.59 -3.32
C GLN A 69 33.41 -12.27 -2.85
N VAL A 70 33.25 -11.20 -3.63
CA VAL A 70 33.69 -9.86 -3.22
C VAL A 70 32.87 -9.43 -2.00
N PRO A 71 33.50 -8.98 -0.90
CA PRO A 71 32.79 -8.52 0.28
C PRO A 71 31.82 -7.39 -0.03
N ALA A 72 30.64 -7.40 0.59
CA ALA A 72 29.64 -6.36 0.36
C ALA A 72 30.15 -4.95 0.71
N ALA A 73 31.09 -4.85 1.66
CA ALA A 73 31.75 -3.60 2.05
C ALA A 73 32.56 -2.98 0.89
N ASP A 74 33.22 -3.79 0.07
CA ASP A 74 34.02 -3.31 -1.07
C ASP A 74 33.10 -2.76 -2.18
N GLU A 75 31.97 -3.44 -2.43
CA GLU A 75 30.95 -2.94 -3.36
C GLU A 75 30.21 -1.71 -2.84
N PHE A 76 30.05 -1.61 -1.52
CA PHE A 76 29.51 -0.41 -0.90
C PHE A 76 30.46 0.78 -1.14
N GLU A 77 31.76 0.59 -0.98
CA GLU A 77 32.76 1.61 -1.31
C GLU A 77 32.79 1.96 -2.80
N PHE A 78 32.66 0.97 -3.69
CA PHE A 78 32.50 1.22 -5.12
C PHE A 78 31.26 2.10 -5.41
N SER A 79 30.14 1.85 -4.74
CA SER A 79 28.94 2.69 -4.86
C SER A 79 29.17 4.11 -4.34
N SER A 80 29.91 4.27 -3.23
CA SER A 80 30.29 5.58 -2.67
C SER A 80 31.10 6.37 -3.69
N GLN A 81 32.12 5.76 -4.30
CA GLN A 81 32.96 6.41 -5.30
C GLN A 81 32.16 6.86 -6.53
N LYS A 82 31.23 6.02 -7.01
CA LYS A 82 30.37 6.39 -8.14
C LYS A 82 29.44 7.55 -7.80
N ILE A 83 28.85 7.58 -6.61
CA ILE A 83 28.02 8.70 -6.13
C ILE A 83 28.84 9.99 -6.00
N LEU A 84 30.05 9.91 -5.42
CA LEU A 84 30.94 11.07 -5.29
C LEU A 84 31.38 11.61 -6.65
N SER A 85 31.57 10.73 -7.65
CA SER A 85 31.88 11.15 -9.02
C SER A 85 30.68 11.77 -9.74
N ASN A 86 29.47 11.27 -9.46
CA ASN A 86 28.23 11.76 -10.03
C ASN A 86 27.03 11.37 -9.14
N PHE A 87 26.51 12.35 -8.40
CA PHE A 87 25.35 12.14 -7.53
C PHE A 87 24.05 11.90 -8.30
N SER A 88 24.02 12.15 -9.62
CA SER A 88 22.89 11.81 -10.50
C SER A 88 22.85 10.37 -10.97
N ASN A 89 23.81 9.56 -10.54
CA ASN A 89 23.82 8.14 -10.85
C ASN A 89 22.83 7.36 -9.97
N TYR A 90 21.56 7.32 -10.40
CA TYR A 90 20.51 6.52 -9.75
C TYR A 90 20.89 5.05 -9.54
N SER A 91 21.64 4.46 -10.46
CA SER A 91 22.02 3.03 -10.37
C SER A 91 22.94 2.78 -9.17
N SER A 92 23.81 3.73 -8.86
CA SER A 92 24.69 3.65 -7.69
C SER A 92 23.92 3.82 -6.38
N TRP A 93 22.99 4.77 -6.30
CA TRP A 93 22.08 4.91 -5.15
C TRP A 93 21.21 3.66 -4.94
N HIS A 94 20.67 3.10 -6.02
CA HIS A 94 19.91 1.86 -5.96
C HIS A 94 20.79 0.70 -5.49
N TYR A 95 22.00 0.55 -6.03
CA TYR A 95 22.88 -0.53 -5.61
C TYR A 95 23.28 -0.40 -4.13
N ARG A 96 23.57 0.83 -3.70
CA ARG A 96 23.83 1.17 -2.30
C ARG A 96 22.67 0.77 -1.37
N SER A 97 21.42 1.05 -1.75
CA SER A 97 20.24 0.68 -0.94
C SER A 97 20.03 -0.83 -0.83
N ARG A 98 20.60 -1.62 -1.75
CA ARG A 98 20.60 -3.10 -1.67
C ARG A 98 21.72 -3.65 -0.81
N LEU A 99 22.88 -2.99 -0.77
CA LEU A 99 24.05 -3.42 0.00
C LEU A 99 23.92 -3.06 1.49
N LEU A 100 23.38 -1.88 1.77
CA LEU A 100 23.27 -1.31 3.11
C LEU A 100 22.58 -2.24 4.14
N PRO A 101 21.41 -2.84 3.86
CA PRO A 101 20.78 -3.78 4.80
C PRO A 101 21.58 -5.07 5.05
N CYS A 102 22.48 -5.44 4.12
CA CYS A 102 23.35 -6.61 4.29
C CYS A 102 24.55 -6.31 5.19
N ILE A 103 25.01 -5.05 5.24
CA ILE A 103 26.19 -4.62 6.00
C ILE A 103 25.79 -4.07 7.37
N TYR A 104 24.69 -3.31 7.42
CA TYR A 104 24.20 -2.58 8.59
C TYR A 104 22.71 -2.89 8.85
N PRO A 105 22.35 -4.15 9.14
CA PRO A 105 20.97 -4.52 9.36
C PRO A 105 20.39 -3.85 10.61
N ASP A 106 19.15 -3.36 10.52
CA ASP A 106 18.44 -2.87 11.71
C ASP A 106 18.16 -4.05 12.68
N PRO A 107 18.60 -3.99 13.94
CA PRO A 107 18.42 -5.09 14.89
C PRO A 107 16.94 -5.45 15.14
N MET A 108 16.03 -4.49 15.00
CA MET A 108 14.59 -4.69 15.20
C MET A 108 13.82 -4.96 13.90
N GLY A 109 14.47 -4.84 12.73
CA GLY A 109 13.83 -4.92 11.42
C GLY A 109 12.73 -3.87 11.18
N LYS A 110 12.73 -2.74 11.90
CA LYS A 110 11.77 -1.63 11.78
C LYS A 110 12.27 -0.51 10.85
N LEU A 111 13.58 -0.33 10.78
CA LEU A 111 14.24 0.66 9.94
C LEU A 111 14.88 0.00 8.71
N PRO A 112 15.11 0.74 7.61
CA PRO A 112 15.80 0.19 6.45
C PRO A 112 17.23 -0.29 6.80
N ILE A 113 17.88 0.36 7.75
CA ILE A 113 19.24 0.09 8.25
C ILE A 113 19.39 0.51 9.71
N GLU A 114 20.47 0.05 10.35
CA GLU A 114 20.83 0.44 11.72
C GLU A 114 20.86 1.97 11.90
N GLU A 115 20.48 2.46 13.08
CA GLU A 115 20.25 3.88 13.35
C GLU A 115 21.46 4.76 13.05
N LYS A 116 22.68 4.33 13.42
CA LYS A 116 23.88 5.14 13.19
C LYS A 116 24.11 5.38 11.70
N LYS A 117 24.09 4.30 10.92
CA LYS A 117 24.27 4.38 9.46
C LYS A 117 23.12 5.14 8.80
N HIS A 118 21.91 5.03 9.32
CA HIS A 118 20.77 5.78 8.83
C HIS A 118 21.00 7.30 8.90
N LYS A 119 21.52 7.83 10.02
CA LYS A 119 21.85 9.26 10.15
C LYS A 119 22.88 9.71 9.12
N GLU A 120 23.96 8.95 8.97
CA GLU A 120 25.01 9.24 7.98
C GLU A 120 24.46 9.26 6.54
N GLU A 121 23.55 8.36 6.20
CA GLU A 121 22.94 8.31 4.86
C GLU A 121 21.92 9.43 4.61
N LEU A 122 21.20 9.87 5.65
CA LEU A 122 20.31 11.04 5.60
C LEU A 122 21.12 12.31 5.32
N GLU A 123 22.21 12.53 6.06
CA GLU A 123 23.12 13.67 5.82
C GLU A 123 23.74 13.63 4.42
N LEU A 124 24.17 12.44 3.96
CA LEU A 124 24.71 12.26 2.60
C LEU A 124 23.69 12.64 1.53
N VAL A 125 22.47 12.13 1.63
CA VAL A 125 21.44 12.37 0.60
C VAL A 125 20.96 13.82 0.63
N GLN A 126 20.91 14.44 1.80
CA GLN A 126 20.63 15.86 1.94
C GLN A 126 21.69 16.67 1.18
N ASN A 127 22.97 16.44 1.42
CA ASN A 127 24.02 17.17 0.70
C ASN A 127 23.90 17.02 -0.83
N ALA A 128 23.58 15.82 -1.32
CA ALA A 128 23.37 15.58 -2.75
C ALA A 128 22.13 16.32 -3.29
N ALA A 129 20.98 16.19 -2.62
CA ALA A 129 19.71 16.79 -3.04
C ALA A 129 19.75 18.33 -3.05
N PHE A 130 20.50 18.95 -2.13
CA PHE A 130 20.62 20.40 -2.04
C PHE A 130 21.73 20.98 -2.94
N THR A 131 22.65 20.14 -3.43
CA THR A 131 23.65 20.55 -4.43
C THR A 131 23.01 20.72 -5.82
N ASP A 132 22.12 19.81 -6.21
CA ASP A 132 21.28 19.94 -7.40
C ASP A 132 19.82 19.52 -7.09
N PRO A 133 18.95 20.48 -6.73
CA PRO A 133 17.54 20.21 -6.43
C PRO A 133 16.75 19.56 -7.57
N ASN A 134 17.21 19.69 -8.82
CA ASN A 134 16.52 19.13 -9.99
C ASN A 134 16.83 17.64 -10.18
N ASP A 135 17.92 17.14 -9.62
CA ASP A 135 18.29 15.74 -9.71
C ASP A 135 17.37 14.88 -8.84
N GLN A 136 16.60 14.02 -9.51
CA GLN A 136 15.65 13.14 -8.84
C GLN A 136 16.31 12.02 -8.01
N SER A 137 17.56 11.66 -8.30
CA SER A 137 18.17 10.44 -7.78
C SER A 137 18.35 10.48 -6.25
N PRO A 138 18.90 11.56 -5.67
CA PRO A 138 18.94 11.73 -4.23
C PRO A 138 17.54 11.71 -3.59
N TRP A 139 16.55 12.40 -4.17
CA TRP A 139 15.19 12.43 -3.61
C TRP A 139 14.52 11.06 -3.54
N PHE A 140 14.72 10.21 -4.55
CA PHE A 140 14.22 8.83 -4.51
C PHE A 140 14.95 7.97 -3.47
N TYR A 141 16.25 8.19 -3.27
CA TYR A 141 17.02 7.52 -2.23
C TYR A 141 16.61 7.96 -0.83
N GLN A 142 16.37 9.27 -0.62
CA GLN A 142 15.83 9.81 0.62
C GLN A 142 14.45 9.21 0.92
N ARG A 143 13.59 9.07 -0.08
CA ARG A 143 12.30 8.39 0.08
C ARG A 143 12.45 6.93 0.51
N TRP A 144 13.52 6.23 0.10
CA TRP A 144 13.82 4.90 0.58
C TRP A 144 14.27 4.90 2.06
N LEU A 145 15.08 5.87 2.48
CA LEU A 145 15.47 6.06 3.89
C LEU A 145 14.26 6.35 4.80
N LEU A 146 13.32 7.16 4.30
CA LEU A 146 12.02 7.39 4.95
C LEU A 146 11.06 6.19 4.90
N GLY A 147 11.41 5.18 4.09
CA GLY A 147 10.61 3.99 3.87
C GLY A 147 10.48 3.16 5.15
N ARG A 148 9.30 2.56 5.32
CA ARG A 148 9.09 1.58 6.39
C ARG A 148 9.49 0.22 5.88
N THR A 149 10.17 -0.56 6.72
CA THR A 149 10.18 -2.00 6.52
C THR A 149 8.73 -2.51 6.57
N LEU A 150 8.46 -3.55 5.78
CA LEU A 150 7.14 -4.20 5.76
C LEU A 150 6.78 -4.63 7.18
N GLN A 151 5.65 -4.15 7.69
CA GLN A 151 5.10 -4.60 8.97
C GLN A 151 4.97 -6.13 8.94
N PRO A 152 5.20 -6.84 10.06
CA PRO A 152 4.95 -8.26 10.09
C PRO A 152 3.48 -8.53 9.76
N LEU A 153 3.23 -9.65 9.09
CA LEU A 153 1.86 -10.08 8.80
C LEU A 153 1.10 -10.30 10.11
N MET A 154 -0.07 -9.68 10.25
CA MET A 154 -0.88 -9.79 11.46
C MET A 154 -2.37 -9.73 11.16
N LEU A 155 -3.16 -10.22 12.12
CA LEU A 155 -4.61 -9.96 12.17
C LEU A 155 -4.80 -8.52 12.63
N SER A 156 -5.44 -7.71 11.79
CA SER A 156 -5.78 -6.33 12.14
C SER A 156 -7.08 -6.28 12.93
N GLN A 157 -8.08 -7.07 12.52
CA GLN A 157 -9.41 -7.09 13.15
C GLN A 157 -10.04 -8.46 13.01
N VAL A 158 -10.81 -8.85 14.01
CA VAL A 158 -11.72 -9.99 13.96
C VAL A 158 -13.04 -9.55 14.56
N HIS A 159 -14.14 -9.87 13.90
CA HIS A 159 -15.46 -9.68 14.48
C HIS A 159 -16.41 -10.80 14.11
N ILE A 160 -17.43 -10.95 14.94
CA ILE A 160 -18.48 -11.95 14.79
C ILE A 160 -19.78 -11.21 14.57
N PHE A 161 -20.44 -11.53 13.46
CA PHE A 161 -21.75 -11.03 13.14
C PHE A 161 -22.68 -12.21 12.87
N ARG A 162 -23.63 -12.45 13.78
CA ARG A 162 -24.54 -13.60 13.76
C ARG A 162 -23.75 -14.92 13.75
N ASP A 163 -23.77 -15.65 12.64
CA ASP A 163 -23.11 -16.92 12.39
C ASP A 163 -21.89 -16.79 11.48
N LEU A 164 -21.40 -15.56 11.27
CA LEU A 164 -20.26 -15.27 10.41
C LEU A 164 -19.14 -14.64 11.23
N VAL A 165 -17.93 -15.16 11.03
CA VAL A 165 -16.70 -14.56 11.51
C VAL A 165 -15.99 -13.90 10.34
N CYS A 166 -15.54 -12.68 10.56
CA CYS A 166 -14.79 -11.91 9.60
C CYS A 166 -13.42 -11.59 10.19
N ALA A 167 -12.37 -11.96 9.47
CA ALA A 167 -10.99 -11.70 9.83
C ALA A 167 -10.35 -10.77 8.78
N SER A 168 -9.85 -9.63 9.26
CA SER A 168 -9.08 -8.66 8.50
C SER A 168 -7.59 -8.78 8.83
N LEU A 169 -6.76 -8.64 7.81
CA LEU A 169 -5.30 -8.66 7.88
C LEU A 169 -4.72 -7.35 7.35
N ASN A 170 -3.54 -6.98 7.85
CA ASN A 170 -2.82 -5.81 7.36
C ASN A 170 -2.25 -6.00 5.94
N HIS A 171 -2.08 -7.24 5.48
CA HIS A 171 -1.62 -7.58 4.13
C HIS A 171 -2.62 -8.45 3.38
N SER A 172 -2.62 -8.32 2.05
CA SER A 172 -3.38 -9.22 1.18
C SER A 172 -2.69 -10.58 1.10
N ILE A 173 -3.37 -11.64 1.54
CA ILE A 173 -2.86 -13.02 1.52
C ILE A 173 -3.89 -13.98 0.96
N THR A 174 -3.50 -15.24 0.75
CA THR A 174 -4.39 -16.30 0.27
C THR A 174 -4.47 -17.46 1.27
N PHE A 175 -5.68 -17.91 1.57
CA PHE A 175 -5.93 -19.14 2.34
C PHE A 175 -6.42 -20.29 1.45
N THR A 176 -6.58 -20.04 0.15
CA THR A 176 -7.21 -20.97 -0.79
C THR A 176 -6.25 -21.32 -1.92
N GLY A 177 -6.10 -22.63 -2.17
CA GLY A 177 -5.24 -23.16 -3.23
C GLY A 177 -4.22 -24.19 -2.72
N ASN A 178 -3.76 -25.05 -3.64
CA ASN A 178 -2.93 -26.23 -3.31
C ASN A 178 -1.56 -25.91 -2.68
N ASN A 179 -1.11 -24.66 -2.77
CA ASN A 179 0.19 -24.21 -2.24
C ASN A 179 0.04 -23.18 -1.11
N SER A 180 -1.15 -22.98 -0.52
CA SER A 180 -1.25 -22.06 0.61
C SER A 180 -0.67 -22.68 1.87
N GLU A 181 0.45 -22.11 2.34
CA GLU A 181 1.02 -22.43 3.66
C GLU A 181 0.26 -21.72 4.80
N MET A 182 -0.58 -20.74 4.47
CA MET A 182 -1.26 -19.90 5.45
C MET A 182 -2.66 -20.44 5.76
N HIS A 183 -3.03 -20.48 7.04
CA HIS A 183 -4.39 -20.82 7.43
C HIS A 183 -4.81 -20.10 8.72
N LEU A 184 -6.13 -20.03 8.92
CA LEU A 184 -6.75 -19.46 10.11
C LEU A 184 -7.47 -20.57 10.88
N GLU A 185 -7.22 -20.63 12.18
CA GLU A 185 -7.94 -21.49 13.11
C GLU A 185 -8.77 -20.65 14.07
N ILE A 186 -9.91 -21.18 14.48
CA ILE A 186 -10.77 -20.58 15.48
C ILE A 186 -10.93 -21.56 16.61
N THR A 187 -10.57 -21.13 17.81
CA THR A 187 -10.82 -21.88 19.03
C THR A 187 -11.80 -21.13 19.93
N VAL A 188 -12.74 -21.87 20.52
CA VAL A 188 -13.66 -21.36 21.54
C VAL A 188 -13.45 -22.21 22.78
N GLU A 189 -13.05 -21.59 23.90
CA GLU A 189 -12.67 -22.30 25.14
C GLU A 189 -11.64 -23.43 24.91
N GLY A 190 -10.71 -23.20 23.98
CA GLY A 190 -9.65 -24.16 23.62
C GLY A 190 -10.08 -25.28 22.66
N GLN A 191 -11.37 -25.40 22.32
CA GLN A 191 -11.84 -26.35 21.31
C GLN A 191 -11.69 -25.74 19.90
N ASN A 192 -11.07 -26.47 18.97
CA ASN A 192 -10.88 -26.01 17.58
C ASN A 192 -12.12 -26.28 16.72
N PHE A 193 -12.49 -25.31 15.89
CA PHE A 193 -13.62 -25.38 14.97
C PHE A 193 -13.17 -25.32 13.52
N ARG A 194 -13.65 -26.30 12.74
CA ARG A 194 -13.39 -26.34 11.31
C ARG A 194 -14.09 -25.18 10.62
N THR A 195 -13.30 -24.34 9.97
CA THR A 195 -13.75 -23.14 9.24
C THR A 195 -13.46 -23.28 7.76
N THR A 196 -14.20 -22.56 6.92
CA THR A 196 -13.95 -22.50 5.48
C THR A 196 -13.98 -21.04 5.06
N TRP A 197 -12.78 -20.49 4.85
CA TRP A 197 -12.60 -19.07 4.60
C TRP A 197 -12.83 -18.73 3.12
N LYS A 198 -13.58 -17.65 2.90
CA LYS A 198 -13.83 -17.06 1.59
C LYS A 198 -13.44 -15.59 1.59
N SER A 199 -12.83 -15.13 0.51
CA SER A 199 -12.49 -13.73 0.32
C SER A 199 -13.73 -12.87 0.08
N THR A 200 -13.81 -11.68 0.67
CA THR A 200 -14.98 -10.80 0.49
C THR A 200 -15.01 -10.07 -0.87
N ASN A 201 -13.90 -10.07 -1.61
CA ASN A 201 -13.79 -9.51 -2.96
C ASN A 201 -13.87 -10.58 -4.07
N GLY A 202 -14.07 -11.86 -3.72
CA GLY A 202 -14.06 -12.98 -4.66
C GLY A 202 -12.69 -13.29 -5.31
N GLN A 203 -11.60 -12.68 -4.82
CA GLN A 203 -10.25 -12.88 -5.37
C GLN A 203 -9.47 -13.92 -4.55
N GLN A 204 -8.45 -14.52 -5.17
CA GLN A 204 -7.54 -15.44 -4.47
C GLN A 204 -6.79 -14.76 -3.31
N TYR A 205 -6.48 -13.47 -3.45
CA TYR A 205 -5.79 -12.67 -2.44
C TYR A 205 -6.74 -11.60 -1.89
N SER A 206 -6.82 -11.52 -0.56
CA SER A 206 -7.67 -10.55 0.12
C SER A 206 -7.08 -10.16 1.48
N HIS A 207 -7.40 -8.93 1.89
CA HIS A 207 -7.18 -8.48 3.27
C HIS A 207 -8.27 -8.98 4.20
N VAL A 208 -9.46 -9.30 3.68
CA VAL A 208 -10.64 -9.63 4.49
C VAL A 208 -11.22 -10.95 4.04
N TRP A 209 -11.41 -11.83 5.02
CA TRP A 209 -11.86 -13.20 4.86
C TRP A 209 -13.02 -13.46 5.80
N ILE A 210 -14.01 -14.22 5.33
CA ILE A 210 -15.19 -14.60 6.09
C ILE A 210 -15.33 -16.12 6.15
N SER A 211 -15.82 -16.63 7.28
CA SER A 211 -16.23 -18.03 7.43
C SER A 211 -17.54 -18.11 8.18
N SER A 212 -18.34 -19.15 7.92
CA SER A 212 -19.49 -19.50 8.74
C SER A 212 -19.04 -20.25 9.99
N LEU A 213 -19.71 -20.00 11.11
CA LEU A 213 -19.56 -20.71 12.37
C LEU A 213 -20.92 -21.26 12.83
N PRO A 214 -20.94 -22.45 13.47
CA PRO A 214 -22.16 -22.96 14.11
C PRO A 214 -22.76 -21.94 15.09
N LYS A 215 -24.05 -21.64 14.94
CA LYS A 215 -24.79 -20.68 15.80
C LYS A 215 -24.73 -21.01 17.29
N GLU A 216 -24.59 -22.29 17.61
CA GLU A 216 -24.56 -22.82 18.97
C GLU A 216 -23.33 -22.38 19.77
N LEU A 217 -22.27 -21.93 19.09
CA LEU A 217 -20.99 -21.56 19.71
C LEU A 217 -21.04 -20.28 20.54
N PHE A 218 -22.02 -19.43 20.29
CA PHE A 218 -22.15 -18.12 20.92
C PHE A 218 -23.33 -18.03 21.88
N LEU A 219 -23.97 -19.18 22.18
CA LEU A 219 -25.07 -19.29 23.15
C LEU A 219 -24.59 -19.38 24.60
N GLY A 220 -23.29 -19.58 24.84
CA GLY A 220 -22.68 -19.62 26.17
C GLY A 220 -22.21 -18.25 26.64
N ASP A 221 -22.66 -17.83 27.83
CA ASP A 221 -22.15 -16.62 28.48
C ASP A 221 -20.66 -16.76 28.78
N LYS A 222 -19.85 -15.82 28.24
CA LYS A 222 -18.42 -15.58 28.56
C LYS A 222 -17.37 -16.53 27.97
N SER A 223 -17.69 -17.25 26.90
CA SER A 223 -16.68 -18.04 26.18
C SER A 223 -15.60 -17.15 25.53
N THR A 224 -14.35 -17.56 25.65
CA THR A 224 -13.18 -16.91 25.06
C THR A 224 -13.00 -17.43 23.65
N VAL A 225 -13.06 -16.53 22.68
CA VAL A 225 -12.84 -16.82 21.26
C VAL A 225 -11.44 -16.38 20.89
N VAL A 226 -10.68 -17.27 20.27
CA VAL A 226 -9.34 -16.99 19.76
C VAL A 226 -9.28 -17.29 18.26
N VAL A 227 -8.81 -16.34 17.48
CA VAL A 227 -8.55 -16.52 16.05
C VAL A 227 -7.05 -16.44 15.84
N SER A 228 -6.49 -17.54 15.32
CA SER A 228 -5.05 -17.73 15.18
C SER A 228 -4.66 -17.87 13.72
N LEU A 229 -3.64 -17.12 13.30
CA LEU A 229 -3.04 -17.15 11.97
C LEU A 229 -1.75 -17.98 12.01
N TYR A 230 -1.67 -18.98 11.14
CA TYR A 230 -0.52 -19.88 11.06
C TYR A 230 0.14 -19.83 9.68
N ARG A 231 1.45 -20.11 9.65
CA ARG A 231 2.22 -20.48 8.47
C ARG A 231 2.80 -21.88 8.68
N GLY A 232 2.29 -22.87 7.97
CA GLY A 232 2.57 -24.27 8.31
C GLY A 232 2.15 -24.54 9.76
N THR A 233 3.07 -24.98 10.61
CA THR A 233 2.81 -25.18 12.04
C THR A 233 3.17 -23.98 12.92
N ALA A 234 3.78 -22.93 12.36
CA ALA A 234 4.24 -21.78 13.12
C ALA A 234 3.10 -20.76 13.30
N LEU A 235 2.82 -20.39 14.55
CA LEU A 235 1.90 -19.32 14.88
C LEU A 235 2.50 -17.98 14.46
N VAL A 236 1.78 -17.24 13.62
CA VAL A 236 2.18 -15.91 13.11
C VAL A 236 1.61 -14.82 14.00
N HIS A 237 0.30 -14.86 14.28
CA HIS A 237 -0.40 -13.88 15.11
C HIS A 237 -1.73 -14.45 15.61
N TYR A 238 -2.28 -13.91 16.70
CA TYR A 238 -3.63 -14.26 17.15
C TYR A 238 -4.35 -13.04 17.74
N LEU A 239 -5.68 -13.09 17.76
CA LEU A 239 -6.52 -12.17 18.51
C LEU A 239 -7.47 -12.98 19.39
N SER A 240 -7.69 -12.48 20.61
CA SER A 240 -8.57 -13.11 21.61
C SER A 240 -9.55 -12.09 22.17
N PHE A 241 -10.81 -12.48 22.31
CA PHE A 241 -11.88 -11.65 22.88
C PHE A 241 -12.94 -12.51 23.56
N LYS A 242 -13.80 -11.89 24.37
CA LYS A 242 -14.95 -12.57 24.96
C LYS A 242 -16.10 -12.61 23.97
N SER A 243 -16.92 -13.66 24.02
CA SER A 243 -18.10 -13.80 23.16
C SER A 243 -19.08 -12.64 23.30
N GLU A 244 -19.07 -11.91 24.42
CA GLU A 244 -19.86 -10.70 24.65
C GLU A 244 -19.34 -9.47 23.89
N ASP A 245 -18.03 -9.36 23.69
CA ASP A 245 -17.41 -8.23 22.98
C ASP A 245 -17.67 -8.32 21.48
N LEU A 246 -17.83 -9.54 20.96
CA LEU A 246 -18.02 -9.88 19.54
C LEU A 246 -16.91 -9.40 18.59
N GLN A 247 -15.87 -8.72 19.09
CA GLN A 247 -14.78 -8.20 18.27
C GLN A 247 -13.45 -8.10 19.02
N ALA A 248 -12.37 -8.13 18.26
CA ALA A 248 -11.01 -7.77 18.67
C ALA A 248 -10.32 -7.01 17.54
N SER A 249 -9.46 -6.06 17.88
CA SER A 249 -8.72 -5.29 16.89
C SER A 249 -7.31 -4.96 17.40
N VAL A 250 -6.44 -4.60 16.46
CA VAL A 250 -5.19 -3.90 16.77
C VAL A 250 -5.28 -2.51 16.16
N LYS A 251 -4.96 -1.50 16.97
CA LYS A 251 -4.91 -0.12 16.50
C LYS A 251 -3.87 -0.01 15.38
N PRO A 252 -4.22 0.54 14.20
CA PRO A 252 -3.26 0.73 13.13
C PRO A 252 -2.13 1.67 13.55
N GLN A 253 -0.91 1.35 13.13
CA GLN A 253 0.22 2.25 13.25
C GLN A 253 0.57 2.83 11.88
N PHE A 254 0.12 4.06 11.65
CA PHE A 254 0.41 4.80 10.42
C PHE A 254 1.61 5.73 10.56
N SER A 255 2.31 5.80 11.69
CA SER A 255 3.61 6.49 11.82
C SER A 255 4.77 5.52 11.57
N ALA A 256 5.94 6.04 11.21
CA ALA A 256 7.14 5.22 11.01
C ALA A 256 7.79 4.77 12.33
N GLY A 257 7.61 5.54 13.41
CA GLY A 257 8.15 5.20 14.73
C GLY A 257 9.67 5.35 14.82
N PHE A 258 10.23 6.39 14.19
CA PHE A 258 11.65 6.72 14.28
C PHE A 258 12.08 7.07 15.71
N SER A 259 13.36 6.83 16.04
CA SER A 259 13.93 7.27 17.31
C SER A 259 13.96 8.80 17.39
N GLU A 260 14.10 9.35 18.60
CA GLU A 260 14.27 10.80 18.80
C GLU A 260 15.48 11.32 18.02
N GLY A 261 16.58 10.56 17.99
CA GLY A 261 17.79 10.93 17.26
C GLY A 261 17.58 11.00 15.74
N ILE A 262 16.86 10.07 15.14
CA ILE A 262 16.52 10.14 13.70
C ILE A 262 15.53 11.27 13.45
N THR A 263 14.53 11.42 14.31
CA THR A 263 13.50 12.46 14.20
C THR A 263 14.10 13.85 14.20
N SER A 264 15.16 14.09 14.99
CA SER A 264 15.92 15.35 14.97
C SER A 264 16.54 15.62 13.60
N VAL A 265 17.23 14.64 13.01
CA VAL A 265 17.84 14.78 11.67
C VAL A 265 16.76 15.05 10.61
N LEU A 266 15.63 14.34 10.68
CA LEU A 266 14.50 14.59 9.76
C LEU A 266 13.91 15.99 9.91
N GLN A 267 13.89 16.55 11.13
CA GLN A 267 13.43 17.92 11.37
C GLN A 267 14.42 18.94 10.76
N ASP A 268 15.73 18.72 10.88
CA ASP A 268 16.75 19.55 10.24
C ASP A 268 16.65 19.49 8.70
N GLU A 269 16.35 18.31 8.14
CA GLU A 269 16.06 18.14 6.72
C GLU A 269 14.79 18.88 6.29
N LEU A 270 13.72 18.82 7.10
CA LEU A 270 12.47 19.51 6.82
C LEU A 270 12.69 21.02 6.81
N ASP A 271 13.42 21.55 7.79
CA ASP A 271 13.75 22.98 7.88
C ASP A 271 14.59 23.43 6.68
N SER A 272 15.51 22.58 6.23
CA SER A 272 16.29 22.83 5.01
C SER A 272 15.39 22.84 3.77
N CYS A 273 14.45 21.89 3.67
CA CYS A 273 13.49 21.86 2.57
C CYS A 273 12.63 23.12 2.52
N MET A 274 12.20 23.64 3.68
CA MET A 274 11.44 24.90 3.73
C MET A 274 12.27 26.07 3.21
N LYS A 275 13.53 26.21 3.63
CA LYS A 275 14.44 27.25 3.12
C LYS A 275 14.64 27.15 1.60
N LEU A 276 14.74 25.93 1.07
CA LEU A 276 14.85 25.73 -0.37
C LEU A 276 13.55 26.12 -1.10
N LEU A 277 12.38 25.85 -0.51
CA LEU A 277 11.09 26.30 -1.07
C LEU A 277 10.91 27.82 -1.03
N ASP A 278 11.55 28.52 -0.09
CA ASP A 278 11.56 29.99 -0.11
C ASP A 278 12.28 30.55 -1.35
N LEU A 279 13.28 29.81 -1.86
CA LEU A 279 14.02 30.16 -3.08
C LEU A 279 13.37 29.61 -4.35
N GLU A 280 12.91 28.36 -4.29
CA GLU A 280 12.33 27.59 -5.39
C GLU A 280 10.95 27.02 -4.99
N PRO A 281 9.90 27.87 -4.95
CA PRO A 281 8.58 27.49 -4.40
C PRO A 281 7.91 26.36 -5.18
N ASP A 282 8.22 26.22 -6.46
CA ASP A 282 7.63 25.22 -7.35
C ASP A 282 8.55 24.00 -7.55
N SER A 283 9.54 23.79 -6.68
CA SER A 283 10.33 22.56 -6.69
C SER A 283 9.48 21.37 -6.23
N LYS A 284 8.98 20.59 -7.20
CA LYS A 284 8.12 19.42 -6.96
C LYS A 284 8.75 18.38 -6.04
N TRP A 285 10.07 18.21 -6.11
CA TRP A 285 10.78 17.23 -5.30
C TRP A 285 10.85 17.69 -3.85
N THR A 286 11.25 18.94 -3.63
CA THR A 286 11.29 19.53 -2.29
C THR A 286 9.90 19.59 -1.65
N LEU A 287 8.85 19.92 -2.42
CA LEU A 287 7.46 19.88 -1.95
C LEU A 287 7.03 18.47 -1.53
N LEU A 288 7.29 17.46 -2.36
CA LEU A 288 6.92 16.08 -2.06
C LEU A 288 7.71 15.53 -0.87
N THR A 289 9.02 15.78 -0.81
CA THR A 289 9.87 15.38 0.32
C THR A 289 9.42 16.06 1.60
N SER A 290 9.07 17.35 1.57
CA SER A 290 8.50 18.04 2.74
C SER A 290 7.24 17.34 3.25
N VAL A 291 6.33 16.94 2.35
CA VAL A 291 5.13 16.16 2.71
C VAL A 291 5.51 14.85 3.39
N LEU A 292 6.47 14.11 2.85
CA LEU A 292 6.89 12.82 3.42
C LEU A 292 7.58 13.00 4.79
N LEU A 293 8.42 14.02 4.94
CA LEU A 293 9.08 14.36 6.21
C LEU A 293 8.07 14.78 7.28
N MET A 294 7.10 15.63 6.94
CA MET A 294 6.01 16.02 7.85
C MET A 294 5.22 14.80 8.34
N GLN A 295 4.96 13.82 7.48
CA GLN A 295 4.29 12.57 7.86
C GLN A 295 5.17 11.64 8.70
N ALA A 296 6.49 11.68 8.50
CA ALA A 296 7.46 10.88 9.24
C ALA A 296 7.73 11.42 10.65
N ILE A 297 7.83 12.75 10.79
CA ILE A 297 8.18 13.45 12.04
C ILE A 297 6.97 13.54 12.97
N ASP A 298 5.93 14.28 12.54
CA ASP A 298 4.73 14.49 13.34
C ASP A 298 3.54 14.82 12.43
N ARG A 299 2.82 13.78 12.06
CA ARG A 299 1.68 13.90 11.17
C ARG A 299 0.52 14.71 11.75
N GLN A 300 0.37 14.80 13.07
CA GLN A 300 -0.74 15.52 13.68
C GLN A 300 -0.43 17.02 13.69
N LYS A 301 0.81 17.38 14.06
CA LYS A 301 1.28 18.78 14.02
C LYS A 301 1.21 19.37 12.61
N TYR A 302 1.69 18.64 11.61
CA TYR A 302 1.83 19.14 10.23
C TYR A 302 0.64 18.79 9.31
N GLN A 303 -0.55 18.55 9.88
CA GLN A 303 -1.70 18.11 9.10
C GLN A 303 -2.09 19.14 8.02
N ASP A 304 -2.24 20.41 8.39
CA ASP A 304 -2.68 21.46 7.47
C ASP A 304 -1.61 21.78 6.42
N ASP A 305 -0.34 21.85 6.83
CA ASP A 305 0.80 22.06 5.93
C ASP A 305 0.93 20.93 4.90
N THR A 306 0.69 19.68 5.30
CA THR A 306 0.66 18.53 4.40
C THR A 306 -0.33 18.76 3.27
N PHE A 307 -1.58 19.11 3.60
CA PHE A 307 -2.62 19.29 2.60
C PHE A 307 -2.44 20.57 1.77
N SER A 308 -1.87 21.62 2.35
CA SER A 308 -1.45 22.83 1.63
C SER A 308 -0.41 22.49 0.55
N LYS A 309 0.65 21.77 0.91
CA LYS A 309 1.69 21.36 -0.04
C LYS A 309 1.20 20.34 -1.08
N LEU A 310 0.32 19.40 -0.71
CA LEU A 310 -0.31 18.50 -1.69
C LEU A 310 -1.15 19.28 -2.72
N SER A 311 -1.86 20.31 -2.28
CA SER A 311 -2.61 21.19 -3.20
C SER A 311 -1.68 21.93 -4.16
N GLN A 312 -0.53 22.40 -3.67
CA GLN A 312 0.50 23.01 -4.50
C GLN A 312 1.11 22.02 -5.49
N LEU A 313 1.44 20.80 -5.06
CA LEU A 313 1.96 19.73 -5.92
C LEU A 313 1.01 19.41 -7.08
N ILE A 314 -0.31 19.37 -6.84
CA ILE A 314 -1.31 19.15 -7.89
C ILE A 314 -1.22 20.25 -8.98
N ARG A 315 -0.90 21.49 -8.61
CA ARG A 315 -0.75 22.62 -9.54
C ARG A 315 0.60 22.62 -10.26
N VAL A 316 1.68 22.42 -9.51
CA VAL A 316 3.07 22.43 -10.01
C VAL A 316 3.33 21.24 -10.92
N ASP A 317 2.66 20.12 -10.67
CA ASP A 317 2.89 18.86 -11.37
C ASP A 317 1.57 18.20 -11.83
N PRO A 318 0.89 18.78 -12.84
CA PRO A 318 -0.44 18.35 -13.25
C PRO A 318 -0.48 16.94 -13.81
N HIS A 319 0.62 16.47 -14.42
CA HIS A 319 0.74 15.12 -14.95
C HIS A 319 0.69 14.04 -13.87
N ARG A 320 1.03 14.38 -12.61
CA ARG A 320 0.96 13.47 -11.47
C ARG A 320 -0.15 13.85 -10.48
N SER A 321 -1.07 14.73 -10.87
CA SER A 321 -2.22 15.15 -10.03
C SER A 321 -3.03 13.98 -9.45
N GLY A 322 -3.23 12.90 -10.22
CA GLY A 322 -3.89 11.68 -9.73
C GLY A 322 -3.16 11.05 -8.54
N TYR A 323 -1.84 10.92 -8.62
CA TYR A 323 -1.01 10.40 -7.52
C TYR A 323 -1.11 11.26 -6.26
N PHE A 324 -1.11 12.59 -6.38
CA PHE A 324 -1.23 13.47 -5.21
C PHE A 324 -2.64 13.46 -4.60
N ARG A 325 -3.69 13.31 -5.41
CA ARG A 325 -5.07 13.12 -4.92
C ARG A 325 -5.26 11.76 -4.23
N ASP A 326 -4.58 10.73 -4.71
CA ASP A 326 -4.53 9.44 -4.05
C ASP A 326 -3.81 9.53 -2.70
N LEU A 327 -2.68 10.25 -2.66
CA LEU A 327 -1.94 10.50 -1.42
C LEU A 327 -2.76 11.33 -0.42
N TRP A 328 -3.50 12.33 -0.92
CA TRP A 328 -4.48 13.08 -0.13
C TRP A 328 -5.52 12.16 0.49
N SER A 329 -6.14 11.31 -0.34
CA SER A 329 -7.20 10.39 0.10
C SER A 329 -6.66 9.41 1.14
N ARG A 330 -5.46 8.88 0.92
CA ARG A 330 -4.76 8.02 1.87
C ARG A 330 -4.58 8.70 3.21
N TYR A 331 -3.99 9.90 3.25
CA TYR A 331 -3.74 10.57 4.53
C TYR A 331 -5.03 10.98 5.23
N LYS A 332 -6.04 11.50 4.52
CA LYS A 332 -7.35 11.81 5.11
C LYS A 332 -7.99 10.57 5.75
N MET A 333 -7.95 9.43 5.08
CA MET A 333 -8.42 8.15 5.63
C MET A 333 -7.61 7.74 6.87
N GLU A 334 -6.28 7.81 6.81
CA GLU A 334 -5.42 7.49 7.95
C GLU A 334 -5.72 8.38 9.17
N TYR A 335 -5.90 9.70 8.98
CA TYR A 335 -6.28 10.62 10.05
C TYR A 335 -7.67 10.33 10.62
N ALA A 336 -8.64 9.98 9.77
CA ALA A 336 -9.99 9.64 10.23
C ALA A 336 -9.98 8.35 11.05
N ILE A 337 -9.22 7.34 10.60
CA ILE A 337 -9.04 6.08 11.32
C ILE A 337 -8.28 6.29 12.64
N ASP A 338 -7.23 7.13 12.67
CA ASP A 338 -6.47 7.45 13.88
C ASP A 338 -7.34 8.10 14.97
N LYS A 339 -8.31 8.94 14.54
CA LYS A 339 -9.28 9.64 15.41
C LYS A 339 -10.51 8.78 15.74
N TYR A 340 -10.73 7.70 15.01
CA TYR A 340 -11.89 6.85 15.19
C TYR A 340 -11.79 6.06 16.50
N SER A 341 -12.91 6.00 17.22
CA SER A 341 -13.06 5.21 18.44
C SER A 341 -14.06 4.11 18.17
N GLU A 342 -13.71 2.87 18.51
CA GLU A 342 -14.52 1.68 18.20
C GLU A 342 -15.93 1.76 18.81
N SER A 343 -16.06 2.47 19.94
CA SER A 343 -17.32 2.69 20.64
C SER A 343 -18.38 3.45 19.82
N LYS A 344 -17.98 4.20 18.78
CA LYS A 344 -18.92 5.04 18.02
C LYS A 344 -19.71 4.27 16.96
N GLN A 345 -19.18 3.15 16.45
CA GLN A 345 -19.76 2.33 15.35
C GLN A 345 -20.16 3.11 14.07
N ASN A 346 -19.84 4.40 14.01
CA ASN A 346 -20.14 5.34 12.94
C ASN A 346 -18.86 6.11 12.63
N ILE A 347 -18.46 6.12 11.37
CA ILE A 347 -17.34 6.93 10.88
C ILE A 347 -17.84 7.94 9.85
N ASP A 348 -17.49 9.20 10.09
CA ASP A 348 -17.73 10.29 9.15
C ASP A 348 -16.48 10.50 8.30
N LEU A 349 -16.60 10.22 7.01
CA LEU A 349 -15.60 10.41 5.97
C LEU A 349 -16.08 11.40 4.89
N SER A 350 -17.08 12.21 5.22
CA SER A 350 -17.67 13.19 4.31
C SER A 350 -16.79 14.43 4.13
N CYS A 351 -16.91 15.11 2.99
CA CYS A 351 -16.22 16.38 2.72
C CYS A 351 -14.67 16.29 2.81
N LEU A 352 -14.10 15.11 2.54
CA LEU A 352 -12.65 14.89 2.63
C LEU A 352 -11.93 14.98 1.28
N ASN A 353 -12.65 15.25 0.18
CA ASN A 353 -12.15 15.26 -1.20
C ASN A 353 -11.54 13.92 -1.63
N LEU A 354 -12.05 12.80 -1.11
CA LEU A 354 -11.54 11.47 -1.43
C LEU A 354 -11.77 11.12 -2.90
N THR A 355 -10.76 10.55 -3.55
CA THR A 355 -10.83 10.00 -4.92
C THR A 355 -10.67 8.48 -4.96
N SER A 356 -10.11 7.91 -3.89
CA SER A 356 -9.92 6.47 -3.69
C SER A 356 -10.01 6.14 -2.21
N MET A 357 -10.38 4.90 -1.91
CA MET A 357 -10.47 4.37 -0.55
C MET A 357 -9.17 3.67 -0.17
N TYR A 358 -8.69 3.93 1.06
CA TYR A 358 -7.50 3.32 1.62
C TYR A 358 -7.80 2.73 2.99
N HIS A 359 -7.12 1.64 3.34
CA HIS A 359 -7.15 1.09 4.70
C HIS A 359 -8.54 0.65 5.20
N CYS A 360 -9.49 0.38 4.31
CA CYS A 360 -10.86 -0.04 4.66
C CYS A 360 -10.92 -1.36 5.45
N HIS A 361 -9.87 -2.17 5.44
CA HIS A 361 -9.76 -3.37 6.27
C HIS A 361 -9.76 -3.07 7.78
N TYR A 362 -9.50 -1.81 8.19
CA TYR A 362 -9.69 -1.34 9.56
C TYR A 362 -11.11 -0.81 9.85
N LEU A 363 -12.00 -0.82 8.88
CA LEU A 363 -13.38 -0.33 9.02
C LEU A 363 -14.40 -1.47 8.96
N SER A 364 -13.95 -2.72 9.09
CA SER A 364 -14.77 -3.89 8.78
C SER A 364 -15.98 -4.07 9.71
N TYR A 365 -15.86 -3.62 10.97
CA TYR A 365 -16.91 -3.67 11.98
C TYR A 365 -17.81 -2.42 12.04
N VAL A 366 -17.53 -1.39 11.23
CA VAL A 366 -18.26 -0.12 11.31
C VAL A 366 -19.67 -0.29 10.74
N HIS A 367 -20.68 0.15 11.49
CA HIS A 367 -22.09 0.04 11.08
C HIS A 367 -22.53 1.18 10.17
N THR A 368 -22.12 2.41 10.44
CA THR A 368 -22.47 3.57 9.60
C THR A 368 -21.22 4.19 9.00
N VAL A 369 -21.18 4.31 7.68
CA VAL A 369 -20.06 4.91 6.95
C VAL A 369 -20.61 6.03 6.08
N ASP A 370 -20.24 7.27 6.41
CA ASP A 370 -20.61 8.45 5.64
C ASP A 370 -19.47 8.83 4.69
N LEU A 371 -19.65 8.62 3.39
CA LEU A 371 -18.70 8.99 2.33
C LEU A 371 -19.28 10.11 1.44
N SER A 372 -20.27 10.84 1.94
CA SER A 372 -20.92 11.90 1.17
C SER A 372 -19.97 13.05 0.83
N ASN A 373 -20.27 13.79 -0.24
CA ASN A 373 -19.53 15.00 -0.63
C ASN A 373 -18.03 14.74 -0.86
N ASN A 374 -17.74 13.70 -1.65
CA ASN A 374 -16.38 13.34 -2.07
C ASN A 374 -16.29 13.25 -3.60
N ASN A 375 -15.17 12.79 -4.12
CA ASN A 375 -14.90 12.66 -5.55
C ASN A 375 -14.78 11.19 -5.97
N LEU A 376 -15.45 10.27 -5.28
CA LEU A 376 -15.39 8.84 -5.57
C LEU A 376 -16.09 8.53 -6.89
N SER A 377 -15.59 7.53 -7.61
CA SER A 377 -16.17 7.06 -8.87
C SER A 377 -16.48 5.57 -8.79
N CYS A 378 -17.02 5.00 -9.88
CA CYS A 378 -17.26 3.55 -9.99
C CYS A 378 -15.98 2.73 -9.70
N ARG A 379 -14.79 3.27 -9.96
CA ARG A 379 -13.49 2.63 -9.70
C ARG A 379 -13.19 2.43 -8.22
N SER A 380 -13.81 3.21 -7.35
CA SER A 380 -13.62 3.16 -5.89
C SER A 380 -14.53 2.12 -5.24
N LEU A 381 -15.64 1.73 -5.88
CA LEU A 381 -16.63 0.81 -5.29
C LEU A 381 -16.05 -0.56 -4.87
N PRO A 382 -15.20 -1.24 -5.69
CA PRO A 382 -14.62 -2.51 -5.27
C PRO A 382 -13.79 -2.44 -3.99
N GLN A 383 -13.25 -1.25 -3.66
CA GLN A 383 -12.43 -1.04 -2.47
C GLN A 383 -13.26 -1.04 -1.17
N LEU A 384 -14.58 -0.96 -1.27
CA LEU A 384 -15.52 -1.02 -0.13
C LEU A 384 -15.77 -2.44 0.37
N HIS A 385 -15.21 -3.47 -0.29
CA HIS A 385 -15.42 -4.87 0.07
C HIS A 385 -15.08 -5.24 1.53
N PRO A 386 -14.22 -4.50 2.26
CA PRO A 386 -14.01 -4.77 3.68
C PRO A 386 -15.18 -4.42 4.60
N LEU A 387 -16.13 -3.58 4.17
CA LEU A 387 -17.19 -2.99 5.00
C LEU A 387 -18.34 -3.97 5.31
N GLN A 388 -18.03 -5.17 5.77
CA GLN A 388 -18.98 -6.28 5.87
C GLN A 388 -20.05 -6.07 6.96
N CYS A 389 -19.74 -5.35 8.03
CA CYS A 389 -20.73 -4.95 9.04
C CYS A 389 -21.47 -3.64 8.71
N CYS A 390 -21.15 -2.96 7.61
CA CYS A 390 -21.80 -1.69 7.29
C CYS A 390 -23.29 -1.92 7.01
N GLN A 391 -24.12 -1.25 7.81
CA GLN A 391 -25.59 -1.23 7.73
C GLN A 391 -26.09 -0.02 6.98
N VAL A 392 -25.43 1.12 7.14
CA VAL A 392 -25.78 2.38 6.49
C VAL A 392 -24.56 2.90 5.75
N LEU A 393 -24.63 2.91 4.43
CA LEU A 393 -23.59 3.44 3.56
C LEU A 393 -24.14 4.66 2.81
N LYS A 394 -23.54 5.82 3.05
CA LYS A 394 -23.89 7.05 2.33
C LYS A 394 -22.81 7.39 1.32
N LEU A 395 -23.18 7.49 0.06
CA LEU A 395 -22.31 7.85 -1.07
C LEU A 395 -22.86 9.07 -1.82
N GLU A 396 -23.58 9.94 -1.10
CA GLU A 396 -24.23 11.12 -1.67
C GLU A 396 -23.23 12.10 -2.26
N ASN A 397 -23.60 12.81 -3.32
CA ASN A 397 -22.77 13.88 -3.91
C ASN A 397 -21.33 13.41 -4.20
N ASN A 398 -21.23 12.40 -5.05
CA ASN A 398 -19.98 11.83 -5.57
C ASN A 398 -20.04 11.77 -7.11
N ASN A 399 -19.02 11.18 -7.74
CA ASN A 399 -18.90 11.04 -9.20
C ASN A 399 -19.17 9.59 -9.66
N ILE A 400 -20.10 8.89 -9.02
CA ILE A 400 -20.41 7.49 -9.37
C ILE A 400 -21.26 7.46 -10.63
N GLU A 401 -20.69 6.94 -11.71
CA GLU A 401 -21.34 6.79 -13.02
C GLU A 401 -21.99 5.41 -13.24
N SER A 402 -21.50 4.39 -12.52
CA SER A 402 -21.95 2.99 -12.62
C SER A 402 -21.78 2.29 -11.27
N LEU A 403 -22.67 1.35 -10.97
CA LEU A 403 -22.64 0.49 -9.79
C LEU A 403 -21.85 -0.81 -10.03
N ARG A 404 -21.25 -0.96 -11.21
CA ARG A 404 -20.38 -2.09 -11.52
C ARG A 404 -19.23 -2.17 -10.52
N GLY A 405 -19.03 -3.34 -9.94
CA GLY A 405 -17.99 -3.57 -8.94
C GLY A 405 -18.41 -3.23 -7.52
N MET A 406 -19.69 -2.89 -7.28
CA MET A 406 -20.24 -2.81 -5.94
C MET A 406 -20.08 -4.18 -5.23
N PRO A 407 -19.35 -4.26 -4.10
CA PRO A 407 -19.13 -5.52 -3.39
C PRO A 407 -20.41 -6.03 -2.73
N THR A 408 -20.44 -7.34 -2.48
CA THR A 408 -21.44 -7.92 -1.58
C THR A 408 -21.16 -7.46 -0.16
N LEU A 409 -22.05 -6.64 0.39
CA LEU A 409 -22.00 -6.21 1.79
C LEU A 409 -23.12 -6.90 2.57
N MET A 410 -22.74 -7.85 3.41
CA MET A 410 -23.69 -8.77 4.05
C MET A 410 -24.66 -8.08 5.01
N SER A 411 -24.25 -6.97 5.63
CA SER A 411 -25.06 -6.28 6.64
C SER A 411 -25.72 -5.01 6.12
N LEU A 412 -25.64 -4.69 4.83
CA LEU A 412 -26.11 -3.41 4.28
C LEU A 412 -27.64 -3.35 4.25
N HIS A 413 -28.22 -2.38 4.95
CA HIS A 413 -29.66 -2.15 5.01
C HIS A 413 -30.08 -0.87 4.28
N ILE A 414 -29.26 0.18 4.33
CA ILE A 414 -29.54 1.49 3.75
C ILE A 414 -28.35 1.91 2.89
N LEU A 415 -28.62 2.21 1.62
CA LEU A 415 -27.64 2.72 0.66
C LEU A 415 -28.14 4.04 0.07
N SER A 416 -27.42 5.13 0.34
CA SER A 416 -27.72 6.43 -0.28
C SER A 416 -26.75 6.70 -1.42
N LEU A 417 -27.26 6.83 -2.64
CA LEU A 417 -26.53 7.14 -3.88
C LEU A 417 -26.99 8.48 -4.47
N ARG A 418 -27.66 9.31 -3.67
CA ARG A 418 -28.23 10.58 -4.10
C ARG A 418 -27.19 11.51 -4.75
N SER A 419 -27.59 12.27 -5.76
CA SER A 419 -26.75 13.27 -6.43
C SER A 419 -25.43 12.67 -6.96
N ASN A 420 -25.52 11.57 -7.70
CA ASN A 420 -24.42 10.99 -8.46
C ASN A 420 -24.71 11.11 -9.97
N ILE A 421 -23.94 10.42 -10.81
CA ILE A 421 -23.99 10.50 -12.28
C ILE A 421 -24.52 9.19 -12.88
N ILE A 422 -25.28 8.40 -12.10
CA ILE A 422 -25.80 7.10 -12.52
C ILE A 422 -26.86 7.33 -13.59
N SER A 423 -26.58 6.91 -14.82
CA SER A 423 -27.42 7.26 -15.97
C SER A 423 -28.43 6.19 -16.37
N SER A 424 -28.15 4.91 -16.09
CA SER A 424 -29.01 3.78 -16.44
C SER A 424 -29.69 3.20 -15.20
N ALA A 425 -31.00 2.99 -15.27
CA ALA A 425 -31.75 2.31 -14.20
C ALA A 425 -31.38 0.82 -14.06
N GLU A 426 -30.83 0.18 -15.10
CA GLU A 426 -30.39 -1.22 -15.03
C GLU A 426 -29.24 -1.46 -14.04
N GLU A 427 -28.51 -0.42 -13.65
CA GLU A 427 -27.37 -0.51 -12.73
C GLU A 427 -27.79 -1.09 -11.36
N VAL A 428 -29.06 -1.00 -10.97
CA VAL A 428 -29.59 -1.58 -9.72
C VAL A 428 -29.41 -3.09 -9.64
N LYS A 429 -29.24 -3.79 -10.78
CA LYS A 429 -28.95 -5.24 -10.81
C LYS A 429 -27.67 -5.60 -10.06
N PHE A 430 -26.69 -4.69 -9.98
CA PHE A 430 -25.45 -4.93 -9.24
C PHE A 430 -25.65 -4.93 -7.72
N LEU A 431 -26.80 -4.44 -7.23
CA LEU A 431 -27.15 -4.46 -5.81
C LEU A 431 -27.86 -5.76 -5.38
N GLN A 432 -28.22 -6.65 -6.31
CA GLN A 432 -28.97 -7.87 -6.03
C GLN A 432 -28.28 -8.80 -5.02
N LEU A 433 -26.95 -8.75 -4.94
CA LEU A 433 -26.18 -9.57 -4.01
C LEU A 433 -26.25 -9.07 -2.56
N CYS A 434 -26.67 -7.82 -2.33
CA CYS A 434 -26.87 -7.25 -1.00
C CYS A 434 -28.27 -7.63 -0.48
N THR A 435 -28.42 -8.88 -0.05
CA THR A 435 -29.73 -9.50 0.26
C THR A 435 -30.48 -8.87 1.44
N HIS A 436 -29.80 -8.11 2.30
CA HIS A 436 -30.39 -7.43 3.44
C HIS A 436 -30.76 -5.97 3.17
N LEU A 437 -30.56 -5.51 1.93
CA LEU A 437 -30.87 -4.15 1.54
C LEU A 437 -32.38 -3.91 1.68
N SER A 438 -32.72 -2.92 2.48
CA SER A 438 -34.08 -2.51 2.79
C SER A 438 -34.44 -1.18 2.14
N SER A 439 -33.42 -0.36 1.83
CA SER A 439 -33.61 0.97 1.30
C SER A 439 -32.48 1.43 0.41
N VAL A 440 -32.84 2.03 -0.73
CA VAL A 440 -31.93 2.66 -1.67
C VAL A 440 -32.46 4.04 -2.02
N ASP A 441 -31.60 5.05 -1.97
CA ASP A 441 -31.88 6.41 -2.46
C ASP A 441 -31.06 6.68 -3.73
N LEU A 442 -31.74 6.84 -4.87
CA LEU A 442 -31.15 7.20 -6.17
C LEU A 442 -31.58 8.61 -6.63
N SER A 443 -32.15 9.41 -5.73
CA SER A 443 -32.63 10.76 -6.05
C SER A 443 -31.52 11.61 -6.68
N ASP A 444 -31.91 12.57 -7.50
CA ASP A 444 -30.98 13.51 -8.14
C ASP A 444 -29.91 12.84 -9.05
N ASN A 445 -30.12 11.59 -9.48
CA ASN A 445 -29.37 10.94 -10.55
C ASN A 445 -30.13 10.99 -11.89
N PRO A 446 -29.46 10.96 -13.05
CA PRO A 446 -30.16 10.87 -14.34
C PRO A 446 -31.06 9.62 -14.44
N ALA A 447 -30.65 8.49 -13.87
CA ALA A 447 -31.44 7.26 -13.81
C ALA A 447 -32.77 7.41 -13.03
N ALA A 448 -32.91 8.40 -12.14
CA ALA A 448 -34.16 8.63 -11.40
C ALA A 448 -35.33 9.07 -12.29
N LYS A 449 -35.04 9.54 -13.51
CA LYS A 449 -36.04 9.94 -14.51
C LYS A 449 -36.53 8.77 -15.38
N ASP A 450 -35.90 7.60 -15.27
CA ASP A 450 -36.27 6.41 -16.02
C ASP A 450 -37.55 5.79 -15.44
N GLU A 451 -38.59 5.68 -16.27
CA GLU A 451 -39.88 5.11 -15.89
C GLU A 451 -39.75 3.65 -15.43
N MET A 452 -38.76 2.92 -15.96
CA MET A 452 -38.52 1.51 -15.62
C MET A 452 -37.84 1.34 -14.26
N LEU A 453 -37.30 2.40 -13.63
CA LEU A 453 -36.51 2.28 -12.41
C LEU A 453 -37.27 1.58 -11.28
N GLN A 454 -38.54 1.95 -11.07
CA GLN A 454 -39.35 1.33 -10.01
C GLN A 454 -39.60 -0.17 -10.28
N GLU A 455 -39.81 -0.55 -11.54
CA GLU A 455 -40.01 -1.94 -11.93
C GLU A 455 -38.72 -2.76 -11.78
N LEU A 456 -37.59 -2.20 -12.22
CA LEU A 456 -36.27 -2.84 -12.10
C LEU A 456 -35.86 -3.01 -10.64
N VAL A 457 -36.12 -2.02 -9.78
CA VAL A 457 -35.89 -2.14 -8.33
C VAL A 457 -36.76 -3.24 -7.74
N LYS A 458 -38.06 -3.31 -8.07
CA LYS A 458 -38.92 -4.41 -7.60
C LYS A 458 -38.45 -5.78 -8.12
N THR A 459 -37.91 -5.83 -9.33
CA THR A 459 -37.46 -7.06 -9.99
C THR A 459 -36.15 -7.59 -9.38
N PHE A 460 -35.16 -6.72 -9.23
CA PHE A 460 -33.82 -7.11 -8.76
C PHE A 460 -33.67 -7.02 -7.24
N LEU A 461 -34.47 -6.18 -6.56
CA LEU A 461 -34.35 -5.86 -5.13
C LEU A 461 -35.71 -6.01 -4.42
N LEU A 462 -36.20 -7.25 -4.35
CA LEU A 462 -37.55 -7.63 -3.87
C LEU A 462 -37.93 -7.04 -2.50
N SER A 463 -36.97 -6.79 -1.60
CA SER A 463 -37.18 -6.30 -0.23
C SER A 463 -36.97 -4.79 -0.07
N VAL A 464 -36.59 -4.06 -1.13
CA VAL A 464 -36.15 -2.67 -1.04
C VAL A 464 -37.30 -1.68 -1.19
N LYS A 465 -37.40 -0.74 -0.25
CA LYS A 465 -38.22 0.47 -0.38
C LYS A 465 -37.35 1.58 -0.96
N MET A 466 -37.74 2.12 -2.12
CA MET A 466 -37.14 3.35 -2.66
C MET A 466 -37.45 4.51 -1.72
N LEU A 467 -36.42 5.19 -1.22
CA LEU A 467 -36.60 6.46 -0.50
C LEU A 467 -36.69 7.58 -1.53
N ASN A 468 -37.78 8.33 -1.48
CA ASN A 468 -37.98 9.61 -2.19
C ASN A 468 -37.90 9.58 -3.72
N MET A 469 -38.80 8.85 -4.38
CA MET A 469 -39.32 9.37 -5.64
C MET A 469 -40.30 10.47 -5.26
N SER A 470 -39.98 11.74 -5.56
CA SER A 470 -40.98 12.80 -5.55
C SER A 470 -42.23 12.28 -6.25
N PRO A 471 -43.45 12.42 -5.70
CA PRO A 471 -44.63 12.10 -6.47
C PRO A 471 -44.62 13.05 -7.67
N LEU A 472 -44.55 12.46 -8.86
CA LEU A 472 -44.68 13.14 -10.15
C LEU A 472 -45.85 14.12 -10.15
#